data_AF-A0A8I1N857-F1
#
_entry.id   AF-A0A8I1N857-F1
#
_cell.length_a   1.000
_cell.length_b   1.000
_cell.length_c   1.000
_cell.angle_alpha   90.00
_cell.angle_beta   90.00
_cell.angle_gamma   90.00
#
_symmetry.space_group_name_H-M   'P 1'
#
loop_
_entity.id
_entity.type
_entity.pdbx_description
1 polymer ?
#
loop_
_entity_poly.entity_id
_entity_poly.type
_entity_poly.pdbx_seq_one_letter_code
_entity_poly.pdbx_strand_id
1 'polypeptide(L)'
;MAFFDKSIEHAKESLAEVSREAIDHAGERLSDVVKEGVSQAGTELKDVIWRASQEIDAKLDKISDELHEQRQFTKDDVRELVDYAGERLGSLMDARIVHAKAEFSSLVQEKVEYFKREVDSFFIERQRDLARERRRLFINVAIAILASLSLGFVSWLYHEYLGGGLDVFSIFRIVFASLAGGYAAYLAVKLLRRWLSMSEHKKDTLFLVSRYWGVLRPESIFSTVILVCLMAVLVGFLLFPDQIAHFTGGEKWLKALREAYPMFRR
;
A
#
# COMPACT_ATOMS: atom_id res chain seq x y z
N MET A 1 -44.91 -107.65 -81.81
CA MET A 1 -44.90 -106.46 -80.94
C MET A 1 -44.95 -106.82 -79.45
N ALA A 2 -45.86 -107.69 -78.98
CA ALA A 2 -46.00 -108.05 -77.56
C ALA A 2 -44.78 -108.65 -76.83
N PHE A 3 -43.86 -109.32 -77.53
CA PHE A 3 -42.67 -109.93 -76.90
C PHE A 3 -41.55 -108.90 -76.65
N PHE A 4 -41.47 -107.85 -77.48
CA PHE A 4 -40.46 -106.80 -77.39
C PHE A 4 -40.79 -105.81 -76.26
N ASP A 5 -42.06 -105.46 -76.09
CA ASP A 5 -42.53 -104.67 -74.95
C ASP A 5 -42.22 -105.37 -73.63
N LYS A 6 -42.49 -106.67 -73.52
CA LYS A 6 -42.24 -107.42 -72.27
C LYS A 6 -40.77 -107.50 -71.89
N SER A 7 -39.86 -107.61 -72.86
CA SER A 7 -38.41 -107.58 -72.61
C SER A 7 -37.89 -106.18 -72.27
N ILE A 8 -38.46 -105.12 -72.85
CA ILE A 8 -38.10 -103.74 -72.52
C ILE A 8 -38.65 -103.36 -71.14
N GLU A 9 -39.88 -103.76 -70.81
CA GLU A 9 -40.48 -103.58 -69.48
C GLU A 9 -39.64 -104.30 -68.41
N HIS A 10 -39.28 -105.57 -68.63
CA HIS A 10 -38.47 -106.33 -67.68
C HIS A 10 -37.05 -105.78 -67.54
N ALA A 11 -36.42 -105.34 -68.64
CA ALA A 11 -35.12 -104.68 -68.59
C ALA A 11 -35.20 -103.33 -67.85
N LYS A 12 -36.27 -102.56 -68.04
CA LYS A 12 -36.51 -101.29 -67.35
C LYS A 12 -36.78 -101.50 -65.85
N GLU A 13 -37.52 -102.55 -65.49
CA GLU A 13 -37.83 -102.92 -64.13
C GLU A 13 -36.59 -103.45 -63.39
N SER A 14 -35.79 -104.31 -64.02
CA SER A 14 -34.51 -104.78 -63.48
C SER A 14 -33.48 -103.65 -63.36
N LEU A 15 -33.42 -102.73 -64.32
CA LEU A 15 -32.53 -101.57 -64.24
C LEU A 15 -32.98 -100.57 -63.17
N ALA A 16 -34.28 -100.42 -62.96
CA ALA A 16 -34.83 -99.61 -61.87
C ALA A 16 -34.60 -100.25 -60.50
N GLU A 17 -34.67 -101.57 -60.39
CA GLU A 17 -34.38 -102.33 -59.17
C GLU A 17 -32.89 -102.26 -58.81
N VAL A 18 -31.99 -102.53 -59.77
CA VAL A 18 -30.54 -102.40 -59.59
C VAL A 18 -30.14 -100.94 -59.28
N SER A 19 -30.81 -99.95 -59.89
CA SER A 19 -30.56 -98.54 -59.56
C SER A 19 -31.03 -98.20 -58.15
N ARG A 20 -32.18 -98.72 -57.69
CA ARG A 20 -32.63 -98.55 -56.30
C ARG A 20 -31.68 -99.17 -55.32
N GLU A 21 -31.29 -100.41 -55.54
CA GLU A 21 -30.37 -101.14 -54.67
C GLU A 21 -29.00 -100.45 -54.61
N ALA A 22 -28.48 -99.97 -55.75
CA ALA A 22 -27.24 -99.20 -55.80
C ALA A 22 -27.35 -97.84 -55.10
N ILE A 23 -28.50 -97.14 -55.22
CA ILE A 23 -28.75 -95.86 -54.53
C ILE A 23 -28.89 -96.08 -53.03
N ASP A 24 -29.58 -97.11 -52.59
CA ASP A 24 -29.75 -97.43 -51.17
C ASP A 24 -28.40 -97.83 -50.55
N HIS A 25 -27.62 -98.70 -51.20
CA HIS A 25 -26.26 -99.03 -50.75
C HIS A 25 -25.30 -97.84 -50.75
N ALA A 26 -25.43 -96.94 -51.74
CA ALA A 26 -24.65 -95.70 -51.76
C ALA A 26 -25.10 -94.75 -50.64
N GLY A 27 -26.40 -94.67 -50.35
CA GLY A 27 -26.96 -93.88 -49.26
C GLY A 27 -26.51 -94.37 -47.89
N GLU A 28 -26.49 -95.69 -47.69
CA GLU A 28 -26.02 -96.32 -46.45
C GLU A 28 -24.53 -96.05 -46.23
N ARG A 29 -23.68 -96.28 -47.25
CA ARG A 29 -22.25 -95.98 -47.17
C ARG A 29 -21.95 -94.49 -46.99
N LEU A 30 -22.68 -93.60 -47.66
CA LEU A 30 -22.52 -92.16 -47.49
C LEU A 30 -22.95 -91.73 -46.08
N SER A 31 -24.04 -92.28 -45.55
CA SER A 31 -24.50 -92.01 -44.19
C SER A 31 -23.45 -92.44 -43.16
N ASP A 32 -22.86 -93.62 -43.33
CA ASP A 32 -21.80 -94.11 -42.45
C ASP A 32 -20.53 -93.24 -42.54
N VAL A 33 -20.08 -92.90 -43.74
CA VAL A 33 -18.91 -92.02 -43.95
C VAL A 33 -19.16 -90.62 -43.37
N VAL A 34 -20.36 -90.06 -43.52
CA VAL A 34 -20.71 -88.76 -42.95
C VAL A 34 -20.76 -88.83 -41.42
N LYS A 35 -21.35 -89.89 -40.85
CA LYS A 35 -21.44 -90.06 -39.40
C LYS A 35 -20.06 -90.26 -38.77
N GLU A 36 -19.21 -91.07 -39.38
CA GLU A 36 -17.81 -91.28 -39.00
C GLU A 36 -17.03 -89.96 -39.11
N GLY A 37 -17.15 -89.27 -40.25
CA GLY A 37 -16.49 -88.00 -40.51
C GLY A 37 -16.90 -86.90 -39.53
N VAL A 38 -18.19 -86.78 -39.19
CA VAL A 38 -18.68 -85.82 -38.19
C VAL A 38 -18.21 -86.17 -36.79
N SER A 39 -18.19 -87.46 -36.41
CA SER A 39 -17.68 -87.91 -35.12
C SER A 39 -16.17 -87.64 -34.97
N GLN A 40 -15.40 -87.96 -36.01
CA GLN A 40 -13.97 -87.73 -36.03
C GLN A 40 -13.63 -86.24 -36.04
N ALA A 41 -14.29 -85.44 -36.88
CA ALA A 41 -14.13 -83.99 -36.91
C ALA A 41 -14.56 -83.33 -35.59
N GLY A 42 -15.63 -83.80 -34.96
CA GLY A 42 -16.08 -83.33 -33.64
C GLY A 42 -15.07 -83.64 -32.54
N THR A 43 -14.43 -84.80 -32.61
CA THR A 43 -13.37 -85.20 -31.67
C THR A 43 -12.12 -84.36 -31.86
N GLU A 44 -11.67 -84.15 -33.09
CA GLU A 44 -10.52 -83.27 -33.37
C GLU A 44 -10.79 -81.82 -32.99
N LEU A 45 -11.97 -81.27 -33.30
CA LEU A 45 -12.33 -79.91 -32.90
C LEU A 45 -12.32 -79.76 -31.38
N LYS A 46 -12.87 -80.73 -30.65
CA LYS A 46 -12.83 -80.73 -29.18
C LYS A 46 -11.40 -80.75 -28.66
N ASP A 47 -10.52 -81.54 -29.27
CA ASP A 47 -9.12 -81.63 -28.85
C ASP A 47 -8.34 -80.35 -29.15
N VAL A 48 -8.58 -79.74 -30.32
CA VAL A 48 -8.00 -78.43 -30.68
C VAL A 48 -8.49 -77.33 -29.75
N ILE A 49 -9.79 -77.26 -29.45
CA ILE A 49 -10.35 -76.28 -28.51
C ILE A 49 -9.76 -76.48 -27.11
N TRP A 50 -9.63 -77.75 -26.66
CA TRP A 50 -9.06 -78.06 -25.36
C TRP A 50 -7.60 -77.60 -25.26
N ARG A 51 -6.77 -77.92 -26.27
CA ARG A 51 -5.37 -77.48 -26.33
C ARG A 51 -5.26 -75.96 -26.40
N ALA A 52 -6.11 -75.30 -27.20
CA ALA A 52 -6.14 -73.84 -27.29
C ALA A 52 -6.52 -73.20 -25.95
N SER A 53 -7.49 -73.77 -25.23
CA SER A 53 -7.86 -73.31 -23.88
C SER A 53 -6.70 -73.44 -22.90
N GLN A 54 -6.01 -74.58 -22.90
CA GLN A 54 -4.84 -74.78 -22.04
C GLN A 54 -3.68 -73.83 -22.38
N GLU A 55 -3.46 -73.56 -23.67
CA GLU A 55 -2.43 -72.60 -24.08
C GLU A 55 -2.82 -71.16 -23.71
N ILE A 56 -4.10 -70.81 -23.80
CA ILE A 56 -4.61 -69.50 -23.35
C ILE A 56 -4.44 -69.35 -21.84
N ASP A 57 -4.83 -70.35 -21.04
CA ASP A 57 -4.67 -70.32 -19.59
C ASP A 57 -3.19 -70.16 -19.21
N ALA A 58 -2.30 -70.92 -19.84
CA ALA A 58 -0.85 -70.80 -19.61
C ALA A 58 -0.29 -69.42 -19.99
N LYS A 59 -0.82 -68.78 -21.04
CA LYS A 59 -0.45 -67.41 -21.41
C LYS A 59 -1.04 -66.38 -20.47
N LEU A 60 -2.27 -66.57 -19.99
CA LEU A 60 -2.90 -65.69 -19.01
C LEU A 60 -2.15 -65.71 -17.68
N ASP A 61 -1.72 -66.89 -17.20
CA ASP A 61 -0.90 -67.01 -16.00
C ASP A 61 0.42 -66.24 -16.16
N LYS A 62 1.12 -66.44 -17.29
CA LYS A 62 2.33 -65.66 -17.60
C LYS A 62 2.09 -64.15 -17.63
N ILE A 63 1.01 -63.70 -18.28
CA ILE A 63 0.67 -62.27 -18.34
C ILE A 63 0.36 -61.73 -16.94
N SER A 64 -0.31 -62.51 -16.10
CA SER A 64 -0.62 -62.14 -14.72
C SER A 64 0.65 -61.96 -13.90
N ASP A 65 1.61 -62.88 -14.02
CA ASP A 65 2.90 -62.80 -13.33
C ASP A 65 3.72 -61.59 -13.82
N GLU A 66 3.85 -61.40 -15.13
CA GLU A 66 4.54 -60.23 -15.72
C GLU A 66 3.88 -58.91 -15.30
N LEU A 67 2.55 -58.85 -15.25
CA LEU A 67 1.83 -57.66 -14.83
C LEU A 67 2.02 -57.37 -13.34
N HIS A 68 2.13 -58.40 -12.50
CA HIS A 68 2.46 -58.24 -11.09
C HIS A 68 3.89 -57.71 -10.90
N GLU A 69 4.86 -58.26 -11.64
CA GLU A 69 6.26 -57.82 -11.61
C GLU A 69 6.43 -56.38 -12.13
N GLN A 70 5.76 -56.03 -13.23
CA GLN A 70 5.73 -54.65 -13.75
C GLN A 70 5.10 -53.65 -12.76
N ARG A 71 4.05 -54.04 -12.01
CA ARG A 71 3.45 -53.18 -10.98
C ARG A 71 4.38 -52.92 -9.79
N GLN A 72 5.22 -53.90 -9.43
CA GLN A 72 6.21 -53.70 -8.38
C GLN A 72 7.33 -52.77 -8.85
N PHE A 73 7.85 -53.00 -10.06
CA PHE A 73 8.86 -52.14 -10.68
C PHE A 73 8.37 -50.68 -10.77
N THR A 74 7.15 -50.46 -11.26
CA THR A 74 6.57 -49.09 -11.34
C THR A 74 6.33 -48.46 -9.97
N LYS A 75 6.01 -49.22 -8.92
CA LYS A 75 5.84 -48.67 -7.57
C LYS A 75 7.18 -48.22 -6.97
N ASP A 76 8.21 -49.04 -7.13
CA ASP A 76 9.54 -48.75 -6.60
C ASP A 76 10.20 -47.60 -7.36
N ASP A 77 10.05 -47.54 -8.69
CA ASP A 77 10.48 -46.39 -9.50
C ASP A 77 9.79 -45.08 -9.06
N VAL A 78 8.48 -45.12 -8.83
CA VAL A 78 7.73 -43.95 -8.34
C VAL A 78 8.22 -43.53 -6.96
N ARG A 79 8.53 -44.49 -6.09
CA ARG A 79 9.08 -44.21 -4.77
C ARG A 79 10.46 -43.55 -4.87
N GLU A 80 11.35 -44.07 -5.71
CA GLU A 80 12.68 -43.50 -5.91
C GLU A 80 12.59 -42.07 -6.47
N LEU A 81 11.69 -41.81 -7.42
CA LEU A 81 11.45 -40.46 -7.94
C LEU A 81 10.93 -39.50 -6.87
N VAL A 82 10.03 -39.95 -5.98
CA VAL A 82 9.51 -39.13 -4.87
C VAL A 82 10.61 -38.87 -3.84
N ASP A 83 11.41 -39.87 -3.50
CA ASP A 83 12.51 -39.72 -2.55
C ASP A 83 13.58 -38.76 -3.11
N TYR A 84 13.94 -38.92 -4.39
CA TYR A 84 14.83 -38.00 -5.10
C TYR A 84 14.28 -36.57 -5.14
N ALA A 85 12.99 -36.41 -5.48
CA ALA A 85 12.34 -35.11 -5.48
C ALA A 85 12.32 -34.48 -4.08
N GLY A 86 12.08 -35.28 -3.05
CA GLY A 86 12.12 -34.86 -1.64
C GLY A 86 13.49 -34.36 -1.22
N GLU A 87 14.55 -35.12 -1.52
CA GLU A 87 15.92 -34.75 -1.19
C GLU A 87 16.38 -33.51 -1.99
N ARG A 88 16.03 -33.45 -3.28
CA ARG A 88 16.36 -32.31 -4.14
C ARG A 88 15.62 -31.04 -3.74
N LEU A 89 14.33 -31.14 -3.40
CA LEU A 89 13.54 -30.02 -2.89
C LEU A 89 14.07 -29.55 -1.53
N GLY A 90 14.38 -30.49 -0.63
CA GLY A 90 14.95 -30.19 0.69
C GLY A 90 16.25 -29.41 0.59
N SER A 91 17.20 -29.89 -0.22
CA SER A 91 18.49 -29.21 -0.43
C SER A 91 18.33 -27.84 -1.10
N LEU A 92 17.42 -27.68 -2.05
CA LEU A 92 17.13 -26.39 -2.68
C LEU A 92 16.47 -25.40 -1.71
N MET A 93 15.54 -25.87 -0.87
CA MET A 93 14.91 -25.04 0.15
C MET A 93 15.92 -24.59 1.19
N ASP A 94 16.77 -25.49 1.69
CA ASP A 94 17.78 -25.15 2.68
C ASP A 94 18.77 -24.11 2.14
N ALA A 95 19.25 -24.29 0.90
CA ALA A 95 20.10 -23.30 0.23
C ALA A 95 19.42 -21.92 0.09
N ARG A 96 18.13 -21.89 -0.27
CA ARG A 96 17.36 -20.63 -0.35
C ARG A 96 17.16 -19.98 1.01
N ILE A 97 16.90 -20.76 2.06
CA ILE A 97 16.73 -20.25 3.43
C ILE A 97 18.03 -19.63 3.93
N VAL A 98 19.17 -20.30 3.71
CA VAL A 98 20.49 -19.77 4.08
C VAL A 98 20.77 -18.45 3.35
N HIS A 99 20.52 -18.39 2.03
CA HIS A 99 20.67 -17.16 1.25
C HIS A 99 19.77 -16.04 1.77
N ALA A 100 18.47 -16.31 1.98
CA ALA A 100 17.53 -15.33 2.49
C ALA A 100 17.92 -14.82 3.88
N LYS A 101 18.39 -15.70 4.77
CA LYS A 101 18.86 -15.32 6.11
C LYS A 101 20.07 -14.38 6.04
N ALA A 102 21.01 -14.65 5.13
CA ALA A 102 22.17 -13.78 4.92
C ALA A 102 21.75 -12.40 4.39
N GLU A 103 20.85 -12.36 3.41
CA GLU A 103 20.30 -11.13 2.84
C GLU A 103 19.53 -10.31 3.88
N PHE A 104 18.66 -10.95 4.66
CA PHE A 104 17.96 -10.29 5.78
C PHE A 104 18.92 -9.73 6.82
N SER A 105 19.96 -10.49 7.20
CA SER A 105 20.95 -10.01 8.15
C SER A 105 21.71 -8.79 7.62
N SER A 106 22.08 -8.80 6.34
CA SER A 106 22.74 -7.67 5.69
C SER A 106 21.83 -6.43 5.66
N LEU A 107 20.56 -6.61 5.28
CA LEU A 107 19.57 -5.53 5.25
C LEU A 107 19.33 -4.95 6.64
N VAL A 108 19.19 -5.79 7.66
CA VAL A 108 19.02 -5.36 9.06
C VAL A 108 20.24 -4.56 9.50
N GLN A 109 21.45 -5.03 9.21
CA GLN A 109 22.68 -4.31 9.54
C GLN A 109 22.73 -2.94 8.86
N GLU A 110 22.41 -2.86 7.57
CA GLU A 110 22.36 -1.60 6.82
C GLU A 110 21.33 -0.63 7.42
N LYS A 111 20.12 -1.10 7.75
CA LYS A 111 19.07 -0.27 8.35
C LYS A 111 19.41 0.20 9.76
N VAL A 112 20.03 -0.65 10.57
CA VAL A 112 20.50 -0.27 11.92
C VAL A 112 21.62 0.77 11.83
N GLU A 113 22.57 0.59 10.91
CA GLU A 113 23.66 1.54 10.67
C GLU A 113 23.12 2.89 10.18
N TYR A 114 22.19 2.87 9.23
CA TYR A 114 21.50 4.07 8.77
C TYR A 114 20.75 4.77 9.91
N PHE A 115 19.97 4.02 10.69
CA PHE A 115 19.24 4.55 11.83
C PHE A 115 20.17 5.17 12.87
N LYS A 116 21.30 4.53 13.17
CA LYS A 116 22.31 5.06 14.07
C LYS A 116 22.86 6.40 13.58
N ARG A 117 23.21 6.51 12.29
CA ARG A 117 23.68 7.76 11.68
C ARG A 117 22.63 8.87 11.74
N GLU A 118 21.36 8.54 11.52
CA GLU A 118 20.25 9.49 11.59
C GLU A 118 19.97 9.95 13.03
N VAL A 119 20.07 9.04 14.00
CA VAL A 119 19.94 9.39 15.42
C VAL A 119 21.09 10.27 15.88
N ASP A 120 22.32 9.92 15.50
CA ASP A 120 23.51 10.72 15.82
C ASP A 120 23.43 12.12 15.18
N SER A 121 23.00 12.21 13.91
CA SER A 121 22.83 13.50 13.23
C SER A 121 21.74 14.36 13.91
N PHE A 122 20.62 13.75 14.29
CA PHE A 122 19.55 14.42 15.03
C PHE A 122 20.03 14.95 16.38
N PHE A 123 20.82 14.17 17.15
CA PHE A 123 21.37 14.65 18.42
C PHE A 123 22.37 15.79 18.23
N ILE A 124 23.23 15.72 17.20
CA ILE A 124 24.17 16.80 16.88
C ILE A 124 23.42 18.08 16.49
N GLU A 125 22.40 17.98 15.63
CA GLU A 125 21.59 19.12 15.22
C GLU A 125 20.81 19.70 16.40
N ARG A 126 20.21 18.86 17.24
CA ARG A 126 19.49 19.29 18.43
C ARG A 126 20.38 20.04 19.40
N GLN A 127 21.61 19.57 19.64
CA GLN A 127 22.58 20.29 20.48
C GLN A 127 23.00 21.63 19.87
N ARG A 128 23.25 21.68 18.56
CA ARG A 128 23.58 22.93 17.85
C ARG A 128 22.44 23.94 17.92
N ASP A 129 21.20 23.50 17.80
CA ASP A 129 20.03 24.37 17.89
C ASP A 129 19.81 24.90 19.30
N LEU A 130 19.99 24.07 20.34
CA LEU A 130 19.95 24.54 21.73
C LEU A 130 21.03 25.61 22.02
N ALA A 131 22.25 25.44 21.47
CA ALA A 131 23.30 26.44 21.60
C ALA A 131 22.96 27.76 20.89
N ARG A 132 22.38 27.68 19.68
CA ARG A 132 21.91 28.86 18.93
C ARG A 132 20.74 29.56 19.63
N GLU A 133 19.81 28.83 20.21
CA GLU A 133 18.68 29.38 20.96
C GLU A 133 19.15 30.10 22.22
N ARG A 134 20.05 29.51 23.00
CA ARG A 134 20.65 30.17 24.18
C ARG A 134 21.34 31.49 23.79
N ARG A 135 22.15 31.47 22.72
CA ARG A 135 22.84 32.68 22.23
C ARG A 135 21.86 33.75 21.76
N ARG A 136 20.81 33.37 21.03
CA ARG A 136 19.76 34.32 20.59
C ARG A 136 18.97 34.89 21.76
N LEU A 137 18.63 34.07 22.75
CA LEU A 137 17.95 34.51 23.96
C LEU A 137 18.83 35.50 24.75
N PHE A 138 20.11 35.19 24.95
CA PHE A 138 21.06 36.08 25.61
C PHE A 138 21.19 37.43 24.87
N ILE A 139 21.35 37.41 23.54
CA ILE A 139 21.42 38.64 22.74
C ILE A 139 20.12 39.46 22.85
N ASN A 140 18.96 38.82 22.76
CA ASN A 140 17.69 39.54 22.87
C ASN A 140 17.51 40.18 24.26
N VAL A 141 17.89 39.46 25.33
CA VAL A 141 17.86 40.00 26.70
C VAL A 141 18.85 41.18 26.83
N ALA A 142 20.06 41.04 26.29
CA ALA A 142 21.05 42.12 26.31
C ALA A 142 20.56 43.37 25.56
N ILE A 143 19.93 43.21 24.39
CA ILE A 143 19.33 44.31 23.63
C ILE A 143 18.19 44.95 24.43
N ALA A 144 17.33 44.16 25.08
CA ALA A 144 16.24 44.69 25.90
C ALA A 144 16.77 45.51 27.09
N ILE A 145 17.81 45.04 27.77
CA ILE A 145 18.48 45.78 28.86
C ILE A 145 19.08 47.08 28.32
N LEU A 146 19.84 47.03 27.22
CA LEU A 146 20.44 48.21 26.61
C LEU A 146 19.38 49.22 26.14
N ALA A 147 18.29 48.77 25.54
CA ALA A 147 17.18 49.63 25.15
C ALA A 147 16.52 50.29 26.37
N SER A 148 16.29 49.53 27.46
CA SER A 148 15.75 50.08 28.70
C SER A 148 16.67 51.13 29.32
N LEU A 149 17.99 50.89 29.32
CA LEU A 149 18.98 51.84 29.83
C LEU A 149 19.04 53.10 28.96
N SER A 150 19.10 52.96 27.64
CA SER A 150 19.13 54.09 26.71
C SER A 150 17.87 54.94 26.81
N LEU A 151 16.70 54.33 26.97
CA LEU A 151 15.44 55.06 27.05
C LEU A 151 15.27 55.75 28.42
N GLY A 152 15.72 55.12 29.51
CA GLY A 152 15.85 55.77 30.81
C GLY A 152 16.82 56.97 30.77
N PHE A 153 17.95 56.83 30.07
CA PHE A 153 18.93 57.89 29.90
C PHE A 153 18.37 59.07 29.08
N VAL A 154 17.70 58.80 27.95
CA VAL A 154 17.05 59.83 27.12
C VAL A 154 15.93 60.53 27.88
N SER A 155 15.14 59.77 28.65
CA SER A 155 14.09 60.32 29.51
C SER A 155 14.63 61.28 30.56
N TRP A 156 15.73 60.89 31.22
CA TRP A 156 16.39 61.70 32.24
C TRP A 156 16.96 62.99 31.65
N LEU A 157 17.68 62.90 30.52
CA LEU A 157 18.21 64.06 29.77
C LEU A 157 17.11 65.03 29.32
N TYR A 158 15.99 64.50 28.81
CA TYR A 158 14.86 65.31 28.38
C TYR A 158 14.22 66.08 29.54
N HIS A 159 14.11 65.46 30.72
CA HIS A 159 13.57 66.13 31.91
C HIS A 159 14.52 67.16 32.49
N GLU A 160 15.83 66.89 32.50
CA GLU A 160 16.83 67.85 32.98
C GLU A 160 16.89 69.10 32.09
N TYR A 161 16.69 68.94 30.77
CA TYR A 161 16.68 70.07 29.83
C TYR A 161 15.39 70.90 29.88
N LEU A 162 14.25 70.32 30.28
CA LEU A 162 12.94 71.00 30.31
C LEU A 162 12.54 71.55 31.69
N GLY A 163 13.38 71.41 32.71
CA GLY A 163 13.22 72.09 34.01
C GLY A 163 11.96 71.71 34.80
N GLY A 164 11.32 70.58 34.49
CA GLY A 164 10.12 70.10 35.19
C GLY A 164 10.46 69.13 36.31
N GLY A 165 10.00 69.42 37.54
CA GLY A 165 10.17 68.53 38.69
C GLY A 165 9.63 67.13 38.43
N LEU A 166 10.37 66.12 38.87
CA LEU A 166 10.05 64.70 38.67
C LEU A 166 8.88 64.27 39.56
N ASP A 167 7.67 64.29 39.02
CA ASP A 167 6.53 63.61 39.63
C ASP A 167 6.62 62.09 39.35
N VAL A 168 6.23 61.29 40.35
CA VAL A 168 6.25 59.81 40.30
C VAL A 168 5.44 59.29 39.11
N PHE A 169 4.37 60.00 38.76
CA PHE A 169 3.50 59.67 37.65
C PHE A 169 4.15 59.89 36.27
N SER A 170 5.01 60.91 36.13
CA SER A 170 5.79 61.14 34.90
C SER A 170 6.83 60.04 34.70
N ILE A 171 7.52 59.63 35.76
CA ILE A 171 8.47 58.50 35.72
C ILE A 171 7.75 57.22 35.31
N PHE A 172 6.59 56.92 35.91
CA PHE A 172 5.80 55.74 35.57
C PHE A 172 5.40 55.70 34.09
N ARG A 173 4.91 56.83 33.54
CA ARG A 173 4.52 56.92 32.12
C ARG A 173 5.67 56.67 31.18
N ILE A 174 6.84 57.21 31.48
CA ILE A 174 7.99 57.08 30.60
C ILE A 174 8.50 55.64 30.64
N VAL A 175 8.60 55.04 31.83
CA VAL A 175 8.96 53.62 31.97
C VAL A 175 7.94 52.74 31.23
N PHE A 176 6.64 52.98 31.41
CA PHE A 176 5.59 52.18 30.77
C PHE A 176 5.59 52.35 29.24
N ALA A 177 5.69 53.58 28.73
CA ALA A 177 5.77 53.85 27.30
C ALA A 177 7.04 53.27 26.67
N SER A 178 8.16 53.29 27.40
CA SER A 178 9.43 52.68 26.97
C SER A 178 9.32 51.16 26.87
N LEU A 179 8.64 50.52 27.83
CA LEU A 179 8.46 49.09 27.89
C LEU A 179 7.48 48.61 26.83
N ALA A 180 6.36 49.32 26.67
CA ALA A 180 5.35 49.05 25.64
C ALA A 180 5.93 49.27 24.24
N GLY A 181 6.66 50.36 24.03
CA GLY A 181 7.34 50.67 22.76
C GLY A 181 8.43 49.66 22.42
N GLY A 182 9.26 49.29 23.40
CA GLY A 182 10.28 48.25 23.24
C GLY A 182 9.68 46.88 22.93
N TYR A 183 8.57 46.51 23.57
CA TYR A 183 7.85 45.27 23.29
C TYR A 183 7.20 45.26 21.91
N ALA A 184 6.61 46.39 21.48
CA ALA A 184 6.05 46.54 20.14
C ALA A 184 7.13 46.43 19.06
N ALA A 185 8.28 47.08 19.24
CA ALA A 185 9.43 46.97 18.34
C ALA A 185 9.98 45.54 18.29
N TYR A 186 10.09 44.87 19.44
CA TYR A 186 10.48 43.46 19.52
C TYR A 186 9.50 42.55 18.75
N LEU A 187 8.19 42.74 18.92
CA LEU A 187 7.16 42.02 18.19
C LEU A 187 7.28 42.23 16.68
N ALA A 188 7.48 43.47 16.23
CA ALA A 188 7.67 43.80 14.82
C ALA A 188 8.90 43.09 14.24
N VAL A 189 10.04 43.13 14.94
CA VAL A 189 11.27 42.43 14.51
C VAL A 189 11.09 40.91 14.51
N LYS A 190 10.40 40.35 15.52
CA LYS A 190 10.09 38.92 15.59
C LYS A 190 9.20 38.48 14.43
N LEU A 191 8.19 39.27 14.09
CA LEU A 191 7.31 39.04 12.96
C LEU A 191 8.09 39.10 11.65
N LEU A 192 8.93 40.12 11.47
CA LEU A 192 9.76 40.31 10.28
C LEU A 192 10.75 39.16 10.08
N ARG A 193 11.44 38.74 11.15
CA ARG A 193 12.37 37.59 11.11
C ARG A 193 11.64 36.29 10.76
N ARG A 194 10.48 36.05 11.37
CA ARG A 194 9.66 34.87 11.09
C ARG A 194 9.17 34.86 9.65
N TRP A 195 8.82 36.02 9.11
CA TRP A 195 8.43 36.19 7.71
C TRP A 195 9.61 35.93 6.78
N LEU A 196 10.79 36.51 7.05
CA LEU A 196 12.00 36.27 6.25
C LEU A 196 12.46 34.80 6.26
N SER A 197 12.35 34.11 7.41
CA SER A 197 12.77 32.71 7.55
C SER A 197 11.79 31.68 7.00
N MET A 198 10.60 32.08 6.53
CA MET A 198 9.67 31.16 5.88
C MET A 198 10.16 30.83 4.47
N SER A 199 10.11 29.53 4.14
CA SER A 199 10.30 29.06 2.76
C SER A 199 9.26 29.68 1.83
N GLU A 200 9.62 29.84 0.57
CA GLU A 200 8.79 30.50 -0.45
C GLU A 200 7.37 29.93 -0.51
N HIS A 201 7.23 28.60 -0.43
CA HIS A 201 5.94 27.91 -0.40
C HIS A 201 5.08 28.20 0.86
N LYS A 202 5.72 28.48 2.01
CA LYS A 202 5.00 28.91 3.21
C LYS A 202 4.55 30.37 3.11
N LYS A 203 5.29 31.21 2.40
CA LYS A 203 4.89 32.60 2.10
C LYS A 203 3.69 32.61 1.14
N ASP A 204 3.71 31.77 0.10
CA ASP A 204 2.61 31.66 -0.86
C ASP A 204 1.33 31.10 -0.24
N THR A 205 1.45 30.09 0.64
CA THR A 205 0.27 29.58 1.38
C THR A 205 -0.26 30.59 2.39
N LEU A 206 0.59 31.36 3.08
CA LEU A 206 0.14 32.48 3.93
C LEU A 206 -0.49 33.60 3.11
N PHE A 207 0.01 33.88 1.92
CA PHE A 207 -0.57 34.84 1.00
C PHE A 207 -1.94 34.36 0.49
N LEU A 208 -2.07 33.08 0.15
CA LEU A 208 -3.33 32.44 -0.22
C LEU A 208 -4.33 32.46 0.94
N VAL A 209 -3.90 32.06 2.15
CA VAL A 209 -4.74 32.06 3.35
C VAL A 209 -5.13 33.48 3.75
N SER A 210 -4.23 34.46 3.70
CA SER A 210 -4.56 35.87 3.99
C SER A 210 -5.47 36.50 2.93
N ARG A 211 -5.35 36.07 1.66
CA ARG A 211 -6.26 36.42 0.56
C ARG A 211 -7.64 35.76 0.70
N TYR A 212 -7.70 34.54 1.23
CA TYR A 212 -8.96 33.80 1.46
C TYR A 212 -9.66 34.22 2.76
N TRP A 213 -8.90 34.54 3.81
CA TRP A 213 -9.40 35.06 5.10
C TRP A 213 -9.74 36.56 5.03
N GLY A 214 -9.39 37.24 3.94
CA GLY A 214 -9.81 38.60 3.66
C GLY A 214 -9.03 39.70 4.38
N VAL A 215 -7.97 39.40 5.14
CA VAL A 215 -7.19 40.43 5.86
C VAL A 215 -6.60 41.51 4.92
N LEU A 216 -6.40 41.19 3.64
CA LEU A 216 -5.86 42.09 2.60
C LEU A 216 -6.90 42.60 1.59
N ARG A 217 -8.19 42.25 1.71
CA ARG A 217 -9.26 42.83 0.86
C ARG A 217 -9.90 44.02 1.58
N PRO A 218 -10.00 45.20 0.94
CA PRO A 218 -10.63 46.37 1.56
C PRO A 218 -12.10 46.12 1.97
N GLU A 219 -12.77 45.14 1.37
CA GLU A 219 -14.16 44.77 1.66
C GLU A 219 -14.33 43.60 2.66
N SER A 220 -13.28 43.14 3.34
CA SER A 220 -13.46 42.02 4.28
C SER A 220 -14.11 42.44 5.59
N ILE A 221 -14.86 41.49 6.18
CA ILE A 221 -15.50 41.62 7.49
C ILE A 221 -14.47 41.96 8.59
N PHE A 222 -13.23 41.46 8.46
CA PHE A 222 -12.17 41.75 9.43
C PHE A 222 -11.62 43.17 9.30
N SER A 223 -11.40 43.64 8.06
CA SER A 223 -10.99 45.02 7.78
C SER A 223 -12.05 46.01 8.28
N THR A 224 -13.33 45.72 8.01
CA THR A 224 -14.45 46.52 8.49
C THR A 224 -14.59 46.48 10.01
N VAL A 225 -14.35 45.36 10.69
CA VAL A 225 -14.32 45.31 12.17
C VAL A 225 -13.15 46.14 12.73
N ILE A 226 -11.95 46.05 12.15
CA ILE A 226 -10.83 46.90 12.56
C ILE A 226 -11.14 48.37 12.32
N LEU A 227 -11.72 48.71 11.17
CA LEU A 227 -12.09 50.07 10.82
C LEU A 227 -13.21 50.59 11.72
N VAL A 228 -14.18 49.75 12.11
CA VAL A 228 -15.21 50.07 13.10
C VAL A 228 -14.60 50.26 14.48
N CYS A 229 -13.64 49.43 14.91
CA CYS A 229 -12.92 49.63 16.17
C CYS A 229 -12.10 50.93 16.13
N LEU A 230 -11.42 51.21 15.04
CA LEU A 230 -10.61 52.43 14.87
C LEU A 230 -11.51 53.66 14.83
N MET A 231 -12.64 53.60 14.13
CA MET A 231 -13.68 54.63 14.14
C MET A 231 -14.31 54.77 15.52
N ALA A 232 -14.54 53.69 16.27
CA ALA A 232 -15.06 53.75 17.64
C ALA A 232 -14.06 54.40 18.60
N VAL A 233 -12.76 54.14 18.44
CA VAL A 233 -11.71 54.84 19.20
C VAL A 233 -11.68 56.32 18.82
N LEU A 234 -11.77 56.64 17.52
CA LEU A 234 -11.72 58.02 17.02
C LEU A 234 -12.98 58.81 17.43
N VAL A 235 -14.16 58.21 17.33
CA VAL A 235 -15.44 58.74 17.79
C VAL A 235 -15.47 58.84 19.31
N GLY A 236 -14.92 57.87 20.03
CA GLY A 236 -14.74 57.94 21.48
C GLY A 236 -13.86 59.14 21.87
N PHE A 237 -12.75 59.34 21.15
CA PHE A 237 -11.87 60.50 21.31
C PHE A 237 -12.59 61.83 21.00
N LEU A 238 -13.50 61.85 20.03
CA LEU A 238 -14.22 63.04 19.57
C LEU A 238 -15.43 63.38 20.45
N LEU A 239 -16.16 62.38 20.96
CA LEU A 239 -17.37 62.54 21.77
C LEU A 239 -17.07 62.70 23.27
N PHE A 240 -15.99 62.11 23.78
CA PHE A 240 -15.60 62.19 25.18
C PHE A 240 -14.16 62.70 25.37
N PRO A 241 -13.81 63.86 24.76
CA PRO A 241 -12.45 64.39 24.81
C PRO A 241 -12.01 64.66 26.25
N ASP A 242 -12.91 65.21 27.08
CA ASP A 242 -12.59 65.61 28.45
C ASP A 242 -12.42 64.40 29.39
N GLN A 243 -13.15 63.30 29.18
CA GLN A 243 -13.01 62.07 29.99
C GLN A 243 -11.75 61.28 29.61
N ILE A 244 -11.41 61.26 28.33
CA ILE A 244 -10.17 60.61 27.85
C ILE A 244 -8.95 61.44 28.23
N ALA A 245 -9.01 62.78 28.18
CA ALA A 245 -7.94 63.64 28.70
C ALA A 245 -7.76 63.51 30.21
N HIS A 246 -8.82 63.28 30.96
CA HIS A 246 -8.71 63.06 32.40
C HIS A 246 -8.05 61.71 32.70
N PHE A 247 -8.38 60.64 31.96
CA PHE A 247 -7.71 59.34 32.07
C PHE A 247 -6.26 59.34 31.56
N THR A 248 -5.95 60.15 30.55
CA THR A 248 -4.62 60.24 29.92
C THR A 248 -3.79 61.43 30.42
N GLY A 249 -4.29 62.24 31.37
CA GLY A 249 -3.63 63.44 31.93
C GLY A 249 -3.26 64.49 30.88
N GLY A 250 -4.03 64.60 29.79
CA GLY A 250 -3.73 65.38 28.58
C GLY A 250 -4.41 66.76 28.52
N GLU A 251 -4.75 67.37 29.66
CA GLU A 251 -5.54 68.61 29.72
C GLU A 251 -4.91 69.79 28.95
N LYS A 252 -3.57 69.84 28.85
CA LYS A 252 -2.85 70.88 28.09
C LYS A 252 -2.98 70.71 26.57
N TRP A 253 -2.99 69.47 26.10
CA TRP A 253 -3.12 69.17 24.66
C TRP A 253 -4.53 69.44 24.17
N LEU A 254 -5.52 69.21 25.03
CA LEU A 254 -6.93 69.45 24.70
C LEU A 254 -7.27 70.95 24.65
N LYS A 255 -6.64 71.77 25.50
CA LYS A 255 -6.71 73.24 25.39
C LYS A 255 -6.08 73.75 24.09
N ALA A 256 -4.90 73.25 23.72
CA ALA A 256 -4.22 73.63 22.49
C ALA A 256 -5.01 73.24 21.22
N LEU A 257 -5.64 72.06 21.20
CA LEU A 257 -6.51 71.62 20.10
C LEU A 257 -7.79 72.47 19.98
N ARG A 258 -8.39 72.84 21.13
CA ARG A 258 -9.62 73.66 21.18
C ARG A 258 -9.37 75.12 20.79
N GLU A 259 -8.14 75.62 20.96
CA GLU A 259 -7.70 76.93 20.44
C GLU A 259 -7.34 76.88 18.95
N ALA A 260 -6.77 75.77 18.45
CA ALA A 260 -6.40 75.63 17.04
C ALA A 260 -7.59 75.39 16.09
N TYR A 261 -8.68 74.78 16.57
CA TYR A 261 -9.90 74.54 15.76
C TYR A 261 -11.17 75.04 16.48
N PRO A 262 -11.64 76.26 16.16
CA PRO A 262 -12.81 76.86 16.83
C PRO A 262 -14.16 76.20 16.50
N MET A 263 -14.20 75.19 15.61
CA MET A 263 -15.42 74.42 15.32
C MET A 263 -15.83 73.44 16.44
N PHE A 264 -14.95 73.09 17.37
CA PHE A 264 -15.25 72.19 18.50
C PHE A 264 -15.86 72.90 19.71
N ARG A 265 -16.33 74.13 19.53
CA ARG A 265 -16.90 74.97 20.59
C ARG A 265 -18.43 74.88 20.60
N ARG A 266 -18.96 73.69 20.88
CA ARG A 266 -20.34 73.47 21.34
C ARG A 266 -20.41 72.19 22.14
#